data_AF-A0A1H4J6Y8-F1
#
_entry.id   AF-A0A1H4J6Y8-F1
#
_cell.length_a   1.000
_cell.length_b   1.000
_cell.length_c   1.000
_cell.angle_alpha   90.00
_cell.angle_beta   90.00
_cell.angle_gamma   90.00
#
_symmetry.space_group_name_H-M   'P 1'
#
loop_
_entity.id
_entity.type
_entity.pdbx_description
1 polymer ?
#
loop_
_entity_poly.entity_id
_entity_poly.type
_entity_poly.pdbx_seq_one_letter_code
_entity_poly.pdbx_strand_id
1 'polypeptide(L)'
;MVTTEVQWSELQRDPKSVAALADEGDVRVRRRDGAALLLTREDRAHSASEGSVAAARALRNVLARLPHDVAAAALLDEFPWVDVLPDAEQVQFVRDFARAFQASAELGHWSVLARTITEWRSTAAIHADPALAAKLTAPIAEDIGPVPGPGEA
;
A
#
# COMPACT_ATOMS: atom_id res chain seq x y z
N MET A 1 -10.16 -2.07 14.79
CA MET A 1 -9.50 -1.51 15.98
C MET A 1 -9.89 -0.04 16.05
N VAL A 2 -10.54 0.40 17.13
CA VAL A 2 -11.00 1.79 17.27
C VAL A 2 -9.83 2.61 17.77
N THR A 3 -9.28 3.47 16.92
CA THR A 3 -8.21 4.41 17.27
C THR A 3 -8.84 5.63 17.94
N THR A 4 -8.44 5.96 19.16
CA THR A 4 -8.91 7.17 19.85
C THR A 4 -8.50 8.40 19.03
N GLU A 5 -9.42 9.31 18.75
CA GLU A 5 -9.16 10.49 17.91
C GLU A 5 -9.15 11.78 18.75
N VAL A 6 -8.15 12.63 18.53
CA VAL A 6 -7.99 13.94 19.20
C VAL A 6 -7.63 15.03 18.20
N GLN A 7 -7.96 16.29 18.48
CA GLN A 7 -7.47 17.42 17.66
C GLN A 7 -6.03 17.80 18.02
N TRP A 8 -5.29 18.36 17.06
CA TRP A 8 -3.95 18.93 17.27
C TRP A 8 -3.90 20.02 18.36
N SER A 9 -4.99 20.76 18.55
CA SER A 9 -5.12 21.74 19.63
C SER A 9 -5.21 21.10 21.01
N GLU A 10 -5.79 19.90 21.12
CA GLU A 10 -5.88 19.14 22.37
C GLU A 10 -4.52 18.57 22.76
N LEU A 11 -3.79 18.01 21.80
CA LEU A 11 -2.40 17.55 22.00
C LEU A 11 -1.48 18.68 22.51
N GLN A 12 -1.63 19.89 21.97
CA GLN A 12 -0.86 21.05 22.45
C GLN A 12 -1.28 21.52 23.84
N ARG A 13 -2.58 21.44 24.15
CA ARG A 13 -3.14 21.92 25.42
C ARG A 13 -2.84 20.98 26.57
N ASP A 14 -2.96 19.67 26.36
CA ASP A 14 -2.75 18.65 27.38
C ASP A 14 -2.00 17.43 26.81
N PRO A 15 -0.69 17.58 26.54
CA PRO A 15 0.11 16.51 25.97
C PRO A 15 0.23 15.28 26.89
N LYS A 16 0.05 15.45 28.21
CA LYS A 16 0.16 14.34 29.17
C LYS A 16 -1.05 13.42 29.10
N SER A 17 -2.25 13.97 29.03
CA SER A 17 -3.48 13.19 28.83
C SER A 17 -3.43 12.43 27.51
N VAL A 18 -2.98 13.09 26.43
CA VAL A 18 -2.85 12.43 25.12
C VAL A 18 -1.77 11.34 25.12
N ALA A 19 -0.67 11.52 25.87
CA ALA A 19 0.34 10.46 26.05
C ALA A 19 -0.22 9.25 26.81
N ALA A 20 -1.04 9.46 27.85
CA ALA A 20 -1.70 8.36 28.56
C ALA A 20 -2.66 7.58 27.66
N LEU A 21 -3.38 8.27 26.76
CA LEU A 21 -4.18 7.60 25.73
C LEU A 21 -3.30 6.76 24.77
N ALA A 22 -2.11 7.26 24.42
CA ALA A 22 -1.14 6.55 23.58
C ALA A 22 -0.56 5.28 24.26
N ASP A 23 -0.47 5.30 25.60
CA ASP A 23 -0.06 4.15 26.40
C ASP A 23 -1.07 3.01 26.28
N GLU A 24 -2.36 3.32 26.28
CA GLU A 24 -3.47 2.36 26.14
C GLU A 24 -3.66 1.86 24.69
N GLY A 25 -3.43 2.71 23.69
CA GLY A 25 -3.60 2.36 22.28
C GLY A 25 -3.17 3.47 21.33
N ASP A 26 -3.22 3.24 20.01
CA ASP A 26 -2.83 4.28 19.06
C ASP A 26 -3.83 5.44 19.07
N VAL A 27 -3.31 6.66 18.91
CA VAL A 27 -4.11 7.90 18.91
C VAL A 27 -3.98 8.61 17.56
N ARG A 28 -5.12 8.84 16.89
CA ARG A 28 -5.17 9.61 15.64
C ARG A 28 -5.26 11.09 15.97
N VAL A 29 -4.28 11.86 15.54
CA VAL A 29 -4.21 13.31 15.77
C VAL A 29 -4.64 14.05 14.51
N ARG A 30 -5.84 14.63 14.54
CA ARG A 30 -6.39 15.43 13.44
C ARG A 30 -5.70 16.79 13.34
N ARG A 31 -5.35 17.19 12.12
CA ARG A 31 -4.79 18.51 11.82
C ARG A 31 -5.77 19.31 10.98
N ARG A 32 -5.80 20.63 11.20
CA ARG A 32 -6.64 21.55 10.41
C ARG A 32 -6.15 21.65 8.96
N ASP A 33 -4.83 21.71 8.81
CA ASP A 33 -4.16 22.05 7.54
C ASP A 33 -3.20 20.93 7.08
N GLY A 34 -3.63 19.67 7.17
CA GLY A 34 -2.82 18.56 6.68
C GLY A 34 -3.39 17.19 7.00
N ALA A 35 -2.69 16.14 6.54
CA ALA A 35 -3.03 14.77 6.86
C ALA A 35 -2.99 14.53 8.39
N ALA A 36 -3.90 13.70 8.88
CA ALA A 36 -3.87 13.27 10.27
C ALA A 36 -2.59 12.50 10.56
N LEU A 37 -2.07 12.66 11.78
CA LEU A 37 -0.91 11.93 12.28
C LEU A 37 -1.37 10.79 13.20
N LEU A 38 -0.50 9.82 13.45
CA LEU A 38 -0.71 8.75 14.41
C LEU A 38 0.35 8.86 15.50
N LEU A 39 -0.09 9.00 16.75
CA LEU A 39 0.77 8.85 17.92
C LEU A 39 0.65 7.40 18.40
N THR A 40 1.78 6.72 18.44
CA THR A 40 1.89 5.33 18.89
C THR A 40 3.11 5.20 19.79
N ARG A 41 3.11 4.22 20.69
CA ARG A 41 4.29 3.92 21.50
C ARG A 41 5.40 3.36 20.61
N GLU A 42 6.62 3.75 20.91
CA GLU A 42 7.82 3.32 20.18
C GLU A 42 7.97 1.80 20.18
N ASP A 43 7.83 1.14 21.33
CA ASP A 43 7.94 -0.32 21.44
C ASP A 43 6.86 -1.05 20.64
N ARG A 44 5.65 -0.49 20.54
CA ARG A 44 4.56 -1.03 19.70
C ARG A 44 4.87 -0.85 18.21
N ALA A 45 5.38 0.31 17.81
CA ALA A 45 5.82 0.54 16.43
C ALA A 45 6.94 -0.42 16.02
N HIS A 46 7.92 -0.65 16.90
CA HIS A 46 8.99 -1.62 16.69
C HIS A 46 8.48 -3.07 16.70
N SER A 47 7.64 -3.45 17.66
CA SER A 47 7.08 -4.81 17.74
C SER A 47 6.21 -5.15 16.54
N ALA A 48 5.44 -4.19 16.02
CA ALA A 48 4.67 -4.36 14.79
C ALA A 48 5.60 -4.61 13.59
N SER A 49 6.75 -3.93 13.53
CA SER A 49 7.78 -4.13 12.50
C SER A 49 8.50 -5.48 12.65
N GLU A 50 8.92 -5.87 13.85
CA GLU A 50 9.56 -7.16 14.11
C GLU A 50 8.62 -8.34 13.85
N GLY A 51 7.37 -8.25 14.33
CA GLY A 51 6.33 -9.24 14.07
C GLY A 51 6.01 -9.36 12.58
N SER A 52 5.99 -8.23 11.87
CA SER A 52 5.84 -8.15 10.41
C SER A 52 6.96 -8.89 9.67
N VAL A 53 8.22 -8.64 10.05
CA VAL A 53 9.39 -9.32 9.47
C VAL A 53 9.32 -10.82 9.75
N ALA A 54 9.01 -11.22 10.97
CA ALA A 54 8.89 -12.62 11.36
C ALA A 54 7.76 -13.34 10.60
N ALA A 55 6.59 -12.71 10.50
CA ALA A 55 5.46 -13.23 9.72
C ALA A 55 5.79 -13.35 8.23
N ALA A 56 6.47 -12.35 7.66
CA ALA A 56 6.90 -12.40 6.26
C ALA A 56 7.93 -13.50 5.99
N ARG A 57 8.88 -13.71 6.90
CA ARG A 57 9.85 -14.81 6.81
C ARG A 57 9.16 -16.17 6.94
N ALA A 58 8.21 -16.31 7.86
CA ALA A 58 7.41 -17.52 8.02
C ALA A 58 6.58 -17.82 6.78
N LEU A 59 5.86 -16.83 6.26
CA LEU A 59 5.05 -16.95 5.04
C LEU A 59 5.91 -17.30 3.83
N ARG A 60 7.06 -16.62 3.63
CA ARG A 60 8.01 -16.97 2.57
C ARG A 60 8.48 -18.42 2.66
N ASN A 61 8.78 -18.89 3.87
CA ASN A 61 9.19 -20.28 4.09
C ASN A 61 8.07 -21.29 3.79
N VAL A 62 6.81 -20.93 4.06
CA VAL A 62 5.64 -21.75 3.70
C VAL A 62 5.45 -21.76 2.19
N LEU A 63 5.42 -20.59 1.54
CA LEU A 63 5.25 -20.45 0.09
C LEU A 63 6.35 -21.15 -0.70
N ALA A 64 7.60 -21.10 -0.24
CA ALA A 64 8.72 -21.80 -0.88
C ALA A 64 8.58 -23.34 -0.89
N ARG A 65 7.66 -23.89 -0.09
CA ARG A 65 7.39 -25.34 -0.01
C ARG A 65 6.13 -25.74 -0.77
N LEU A 66 5.30 -24.77 -1.16
CA LEU A 66 4.13 -25.04 -1.98
C LEU A 66 4.50 -25.13 -3.46
N PRO A 67 3.78 -25.94 -4.25
CA PRO A 67 3.81 -25.81 -5.71
C PRO A 67 3.50 -24.37 -6.13
N HIS A 68 4.22 -23.86 -7.14
CA HIS A 68 4.14 -22.45 -7.53
C HIS A 68 2.75 -22.03 -7.99
N ASP A 69 2.03 -22.93 -8.66
CA ASP A 69 0.64 -22.75 -9.10
C ASP A 69 -0.33 -22.63 -7.92
N VAL A 70 -0.18 -23.48 -6.89
CA VAL A 70 -0.99 -23.42 -5.67
C VAL A 70 -0.74 -22.13 -4.89
N ALA A 71 0.54 -21.72 -4.76
CA ALA A 71 0.91 -20.48 -4.10
C ALA A 71 0.36 -19.25 -4.84
N ALA A 72 0.41 -19.24 -6.16
CA ALA A 72 -0.14 -18.16 -6.98
C ALA A 72 -1.67 -18.10 -6.86
N ALA A 73 -2.36 -19.24 -6.97
CA ALA A 73 -3.82 -19.30 -6.86
C ALA A 73 -4.31 -18.79 -5.49
N ALA A 74 -3.68 -19.23 -4.40
CA ALA A 74 -4.03 -18.76 -3.06
C ALA A 74 -3.83 -17.25 -2.87
N LEU A 75 -2.84 -16.66 -3.55
CA LEU A 75 -2.65 -15.21 -3.54
C LEU A 75 -3.73 -14.49 -4.37
N LEU A 76 -4.09 -15.02 -5.53
CA LEU A 76 -5.13 -14.44 -6.39
C LEU A 76 -6.51 -14.48 -5.71
N ASP A 77 -6.84 -15.54 -4.98
CA ASP A 77 -8.09 -15.69 -4.22
C ASP A 77 -8.31 -14.54 -3.20
N GLU A 78 -7.24 -14.00 -2.61
CA GLU A 78 -7.31 -12.86 -1.68
C GLU A 78 -7.58 -11.53 -2.40
N PHE A 79 -7.34 -11.47 -3.71
CA PHE A 79 -7.54 -10.29 -4.54
C PHE A 79 -8.45 -10.57 -5.76
N PRO A 80 -9.76 -10.82 -5.57
CA PRO A 80 -10.67 -11.21 -6.66
C PRO A 80 -10.78 -10.18 -7.80
N TRP A 81 -10.41 -8.92 -7.56
CA TRP A 81 -10.36 -7.92 -8.63
C TRP A 81 -9.25 -8.19 -9.66
N VAL A 82 -8.33 -9.11 -9.41
CA VAL A 82 -7.28 -9.52 -10.35
C VAL A 82 -7.84 -10.33 -11.51
N ASP A 83 -9.00 -10.98 -11.35
CA ASP A 83 -9.63 -11.82 -12.39
C ASP A 83 -10.02 -11.05 -13.66
N VAL A 84 -10.14 -9.72 -13.57
CA VAL A 84 -10.41 -8.86 -14.74
C VAL A 84 -9.15 -8.55 -15.55
N LEU A 85 -7.96 -8.87 -15.02
CA LEU A 85 -6.69 -8.68 -15.72
C LEU A 85 -6.44 -9.83 -16.71
N PRO A 86 -5.75 -9.55 -17.84
CA PRO A 86 -5.22 -10.60 -18.70
C PRO A 86 -4.29 -11.55 -17.93
N ASP A 87 -4.26 -12.85 -18.28
CA ASP A 87 -3.45 -13.88 -17.59
C ASP A 87 -1.98 -13.47 -17.39
N ALA A 88 -1.37 -12.83 -18.40
CA ALA A 88 0.00 -12.35 -18.32
C ALA A 88 0.19 -11.28 -17.22
N GLU A 89 -0.80 -10.40 -17.05
CA GLU A 89 -0.81 -9.37 -16.02
C GLU A 89 -1.13 -9.94 -14.64
N GLN A 90 -1.95 -11.00 -14.53
CA GLN A 90 -2.15 -11.72 -13.27
C GLN A 90 -0.84 -12.33 -12.76
N VAL A 91 -0.07 -12.98 -13.65
CA VAL A 91 1.26 -13.52 -13.32
C VAL A 91 2.22 -12.40 -12.91
N GLN A 92 2.14 -11.24 -13.57
CA GLN A 92 2.97 -10.09 -13.23
C GLN A 92 2.60 -9.50 -11.86
N PHE A 93 1.31 -9.38 -11.54
CA PHE A 93 0.83 -8.96 -10.22
C PHE A 93 1.40 -9.85 -9.11
N VAL A 94 1.34 -11.18 -9.26
CA VAL A 94 1.90 -12.12 -8.27
C VAL A 94 3.40 -11.86 -8.02
N ARG A 95 4.17 -11.64 -9.09
CA ARG A 95 5.61 -11.35 -8.99
C ARG A 95 5.88 -10.02 -8.28
N ASP A 96 5.16 -8.97 -8.65
CA ASP A 96 5.35 -7.64 -8.07
C ASP A 96 4.91 -7.58 -6.62
N PHE A 97 3.79 -8.25 -6.29
CA PHE A 97 3.34 -8.43 -4.91
C PHE A 97 4.41 -9.11 -4.06
N ALA A 98 4.94 -10.26 -4.51
CA ALA A 98 5.94 -11.01 -3.76
C ALA A 98 7.22 -10.18 -3.53
N ARG A 99 7.67 -9.44 -4.55
CA ARG A 99 8.83 -8.55 -4.44
C ARG A 99 8.58 -7.40 -3.47
N ALA A 100 7.43 -6.72 -3.58
CA ALA A 100 7.08 -5.60 -2.73
C ALA A 100 6.90 -6.05 -1.27
N PHE A 101 6.28 -7.21 -1.05
CA PHE A 101 6.12 -7.82 0.27
C PHE A 101 7.47 -8.09 0.93
N GLN A 102 8.40 -8.72 0.22
CA GLN A 102 9.74 -9.00 0.75
C GLN A 102 10.50 -7.72 1.07
N ALA A 103 10.48 -6.73 0.18
CA ALA A 103 11.14 -5.45 0.39
C ALA A 103 10.55 -4.70 1.60
N SER A 104 9.23 -4.64 1.69
CA SER A 104 8.53 -4.00 2.81
C SER A 104 8.83 -4.69 4.15
N ALA A 105 8.88 -6.01 4.16
CA ALA A 105 9.22 -6.78 5.34
C ALA A 105 10.66 -6.51 5.81
N GLU A 106 11.66 -6.59 4.93
CA GLU A 106 13.06 -6.37 5.33
C GLU A 106 13.32 -4.91 5.74
N LEU A 107 12.57 -3.94 5.18
CA LEU A 107 12.68 -2.52 5.54
C LEU A 107 11.81 -2.11 6.74
N GLY A 108 10.91 -2.97 7.21
CA GLY A 108 9.92 -2.61 8.23
C GLY A 108 8.91 -1.55 7.78
N HIS A 109 8.80 -1.30 6.47
CA HIS A 109 7.98 -0.23 5.89
C HIS A 109 7.04 -0.77 4.80
N TRP A 110 5.74 -0.75 5.08
CA TRP A 110 4.70 -1.36 4.24
C TRP A 110 4.17 -0.49 3.09
N SER A 111 4.70 0.73 2.94
CA SER A 111 4.24 1.68 1.92
C SER A 111 4.44 1.16 0.49
N VAL A 112 5.53 0.43 0.24
CA VAL A 112 5.84 -0.16 -1.08
C VAL A 112 4.78 -1.18 -1.47
N LEU A 113 4.48 -2.15 -0.59
CA LEU A 113 3.42 -3.13 -0.82
C LEU A 113 2.05 -2.48 -1.02
N ALA A 114 1.67 -1.55 -0.14
CA ALA A 114 0.38 -0.85 -0.25
C ALA A 114 0.24 -0.09 -1.58
N ARG A 115 1.33 0.53 -2.03
CA ARG A 115 1.38 1.20 -3.33
C ARG A 115 1.22 0.20 -4.48
N THR A 116 1.97 -0.90 -4.48
CA THR A 116 1.86 -1.95 -5.51
C THR A 116 0.43 -2.46 -5.65
N ILE A 117 -0.26 -2.76 -4.54
CA ILE A 117 -1.67 -3.20 -4.56
C ILE A 117 -2.58 -2.12 -5.16
N THR A 118 -2.36 -0.85 -4.79
CA THR A 118 -3.17 0.29 -5.27
C THR A 118 -3.00 0.51 -6.78
N GLU A 119 -1.76 0.44 -7.26
CA GLU A 119 -1.43 0.59 -8.69
C GLU A 119 -2.08 -0.53 -9.52
N TRP A 120 -1.92 -1.79 -9.09
CA TRP A 120 -2.54 -2.93 -9.78
C TRP A 120 -4.06 -2.90 -9.77
N ARG A 121 -4.68 -2.46 -8.67
CA ARG A 121 -6.13 -2.28 -8.60
C ARG A 121 -6.61 -1.19 -9.58
N SER A 122 -5.80 -0.16 -9.81
CA SER A 122 -6.11 0.89 -10.78
C SER A 122 -6.01 0.36 -12.21
N THR A 123 -5.00 -0.46 -12.51
CA THR A 123 -4.89 -1.20 -13.78
C THR A 123 -6.11 -2.10 -14.01
N ALA A 124 -6.51 -2.87 -13.00
CA ALA A 124 -7.71 -3.71 -13.07
C ALA A 124 -8.99 -2.91 -13.31
N ALA A 125 -9.13 -1.74 -12.68
CA ALA A 125 -10.26 -0.85 -12.92
C ALA A 125 -10.34 -0.35 -14.38
N ILE A 126 -9.19 -0.14 -15.04
CA ILE A 126 -9.15 0.21 -16.47
C ILE A 126 -9.60 -0.97 -17.33
N HIS A 127 -9.11 -2.19 -17.07
CA HIS A 127 -9.53 -3.38 -17.81
C HIS A 127 -11.00 -3.73 -17.61
N ALA A 128 -11.56 -3.44 -16.44
CA ALA A 128 -12.98 -3.61 -16.14
C ALA A 128 -13.87 -2.58 -16.87
N ASP A 129 -13.32 -1.50 -17.42
CA ASP A 129 -14.02 -0.49 -18.23
C ASP A 129 -13.45 -0.44 -19.66
N PRO A 130 -13.99 -1.25 -20.60
CA PRO A 130 -13.51 -1.29 -21.97
C PRO A 130 -13.58 0.07 -22.69
N ALA A 131 -14.53 0.94 -22.32
CA ALA A 131 -14.66 2.26 -22.91
C ALA A 131 -13.54 3.20 -22.43
N LEU A 132 -13.19 3.13 -21.15
CA LEU A 132 -12.03 3.84 -20.61
C LEU A 132 -10.72 3.28 -21.19
N ALA A 133 -10.57 1.96 -21.25
CA ALA A 133 -9.39 1.31 -21.85
C ALA A 133 -9.19 1.74 -23.30
N ALA A 134 -10.25 1.76 -24.11
CA ALA A 134 -10.19 2.21 -25.50
C ALA A 134 -9.78 3.69 -25.61
N LYS A 135 -10.28 4.55 -24.72
CA LYS A 135 -9.89 5.98 -24.70
C LYS A 135 -8.42 6.17 -24.31
N LEU A 136 -7.93 5.43 -23.31
CA LEU A 136 -6.56 5.57 -22.80
C LEU A 136 -5.52 4.95 -23.74
N THR A 137 -5.91 3.96 -24.54
CA THR A 137 -5.02 3.29 -25.51
C THR A 137 -5.14 3.86 -26.93
N ALA A 138 -6.09 4.76 -27.17
CA ALA A 138 -6.22 5.44 -28.45
C ALA A 138 -4.96 6.27 -28.78
N PRO A 139 -4.51 6.29 -30.04
CA PRO A 139 -3.42 7.17 -30.46
C PRO A 139 -3.77 8.64 -30.17
N ILE A 140 -2.81 9.39 -29.63
CA ILE A 140 -2.94 10.84 -29.52
C ILE A 140 -2.79 11.41 -30.94
N ALA A 141 -3.88 11.96 -31.46
CA ALA A 141 -3.98 12.38 -32.86
C ALA A 141 -3.21 13.69 -33.16
N GLU A 142 -2.93 14.51 -32.13
CA GLU A 142 -2.29 15.81 -32.28
C GLU A 142 -0.92 15.83 -31.58
N ASP A 143 0.10 16.28 -32.33
CA ASP A 143 1.37 16.70 -31.77
C ASP A 143 1.14 17.98 -30.94
N ILE A 144 1.31 17.88 -29.62
CA ILE A 144 1.10 19.00 -28.68
C ILE A 144 2.30 19.96 -28.68
N GLY A 145 3.24 19.75 -29.60
CA GLY A 145 4.42 20.57 -29.79
C GLY A 145 5.61 20.08 -28.98
N PRO A 146 6.79 20.68 -29.24
CA PRO A 146 8.04 20.25 -28.64
C PRO A 146 8.03 20.48 -27.12
N VAL A 147 8.48 19.46 -26.36
CA VAL A 147 8.73 19.59 -24.92
C VAL A 147 9.97 20.47 -24.71
N PRO A 148 9.84 21.64 -24.05
CA PRO A 148 10.98 22.52 -23.82
C PRO A 148 12.09 21.81 -23.02
N GLY A 149 13.34 22.13 -23.34
CA GLY A 149 14.47 21.65 -22.56
C GLY A 149 14.41 22.17 -21.11
N PRO A 150 14.92 21.40 -20.13
CA PRO A 150 14.99 21.89 -18.76
C PRO A 150 15.89 23.15 -18.68
N GLY A 151 15.26 24.33 -18.55
CA GLY A 151 15.93 25.64 -18.47
C GLY A 151 15.34 26.75 -19.37
N GLU A 152 14.39 26.45 -20.25
CA GLU A 152 13.80 27.42 -21.20
C GLU A 152 12.37 27.87 -20.87
N ALA A 153 11.96 27.81 -19.59
CA ALA A 153 10.65 28.27 -19.10
C ALA A 153 10.74 29.60 -18.34
#